data_AF-A0A535MN89-F1
#
_entry.id   AF-A0A535MN89-F1
#
_cell.length_a   1.000
_cell.length_b   1.000
_cell.length_c   1.000
_cell.angle_alpha   90.00
_cell.angle_beta   90.00
_cell.angle_gamma   90.00
#
_symmetry.space_group_name_H-M   'P 1'
#
loop_
_entity.id
_entity.type
_entity.pdbx_description
1 polymer ?
#
loop_
_entity_poly.entity_id
_entity_poly.type
_entity_poly.pdbx_seq_one_letter_code
_entity_poly.pdbx_strand_id
1 'polypeptide(L)' 'MARTTVRLSFSTETANDPVVYQMGQQYKVVTNIRHADVGEDSSGWLELDIEGEPATIEEALEFCRSRGVRVERLSS' A
#
# COMPACT_ATOMS: atom_id res chain seq x y z
N MET A 1 -8.62 -10.43 12.88
CA MET A 1 -7.73 -10.22 11.72
C MET A 1 -8.44 -10.48 10.40
N ALA A 2 -8.41 -9.48 9.52
CA ALA A 2 -8.87 -9.55 8.15
C ALA A 2 -7.66 -9.48 7.21
N ARG A 3 -7.86 -9.92 5.96
CA ARG A 3 -6.88 -9.79 4.89
C ARG A 3 -7.53 -9.14 3.69
N THR A 4 -6.86 -8.18 3.09
CA THR A 4 -7.28 -7.56 1.83
C THR A 4 -6.12 -7.48 0.87
N THR A 5 -6.43 -7.54 -0.42
CA THR A 5 -5.45 -7.43 -1.48
C THR A 5 -5.67 -6.10 -2.20
N VAL A 6 -4.61 -5.32 -2.34
CA VAL A 6 -4.66 -4.00 -2.96
C VAL A 6 -3.57 -3.83 -3.99
N ARG A 7 -3.81 -2.94 -4.96
CA ARG A 7 -2.77 -2.33 -5.79
C ARG A 7 -2.54 -0.90 -5.30
N LEU A 8 -1.29 -0.60 -4.97
CA LEU A 8 -0.79 0.74 -4.72
C LEU A 8 -0.07 1.23 -5.97
N SER A 9 -0.45 2.37 -6.53
CA SER A 9 0.24 2.98 -7.68
C SER A 9 0.90 4.28 -7.29
N PHE A 10 2.16 4.42 -7.70
CA PHE A 10 3.08 5.50 -7.33
C PHE A 10 3.40 6.34 -8.56
N SER A 11 3.33 7.66 -8.41
CA SER A 11 4.00 8.60 -9.30
C SER A 11 5.45 8.80 -8.86
N THR A 12 6.27 9.40 -9.73
CA THR A 12 7.67 9.78 -9.42
C THR A 12 7.78 10.63 -8.14
N GLU A 13 6.79 11.48 -7.85
CA GLU A 13 6.77 12.31 -6.63
C GLU A 13 6.55 11.46 -5.36
N THR A 14 5.72 10.43 -5.44
CA THR A 14 5.36 9.58 -4.30
C THR A 14 6.31 8.40 -4.06
N ALA A 15 7.09 8.02 -5.08
CA ALA A 15 7.89 6.80 -5.05
C ALA A 15 9.00 6.79 -3.99
N ASN A 16 9.46 7.96 -3.58
CA ASN A 16 10.49 8.11 -2.53
C ASN A 16 9.90 8.15 -1.11
N ASP A 17 8.57 8.19 -0.93
CA ASP A 17 7.94 8.09 0.40
C ASP A 17 7.82 6.60 0.80
N PRO A 18 8.42 6.16 1.92
CA PRO A 18 8.42 4.76 2.32
C PRO A 18 7.08 4.34 2.94
N VAL A 19 5.97 4.54 2.22
CA VAL A 19 4.61 4.36 2.72
C VAL A 19 4.35 2.94 3.22
N VAL A 20 4.89 1.91 2.54
CA VAL A 20 4.70 0.51 2.95
C VAL A 20 5.34 0.25 4.32
N TYR A 21 6.53 0.80 4.57
CA TYR A 21 7.18 0.71 5.88
C TYR A 21 6.40 1.48 6.95
N GLN A 22 5.94 2.70 6.62
CA GLN A 22 5.17 3.53 7.54
C GLN A 22 3.84 2.87 7.93
N MET A 23 3.16 2.20 6.98
CA MET A 23 1.94 1.43 7.24
C MET A 23 2.15 0.39 8.35
N GLY A 24 3.20 -0.44 8.24
CA GLY A 24 3.49 -1.47 9.23
C GLY A 24 3.87 -0.91 10.61
N GLN A 25 4.62 0.19 10.64
CA GLN A 25 5.05 0.82 11.89
C GLN A 25 3.90 1.52 12.63
N GLN A 26 3.10 2.31 11.90
CA GLN A 26 2.10 3.21 12.47
C GLN A 26 0.75 2.52 12.71
N TYR A 27 0.30 1.67 11.77
CA TYR A 27 -1.05 1.08 11.80
C TYR A 27 -1.03 -0.42 12.17
N LYS A 28 0.13 -0.97 12.51
CA LYS A 28 0.30 -2.36 12.98
C LYS A 28 -0.26 -3.40 12.00
N VAL A 29 -0.21 -3.11 10.70
CA VAL A 29 -0.56 -4.05 9.64
C VAL A 29 0.67 -4.81 9.17
N VAL A 30 0.48 -6.07 8.75
CA VAL A 30 1.49 -6.86 8.05
C VAL A 30 1.26 -6.72 6.55
N THR A 31 2.31 -6.41 5.81
CA THR A 31 2.25 -6.28 4.35
C THR A 31 3.08 -7.38 3.69
N ASN A 32 2.51 -8.09 2.71
CA ASN A 32 3.20 -9.06 1.88
C ASN A 32 3.12 -8.63 0.41
N ILE A 33 4.28 -8.49 -0.25
CA ILE A 33 4.34 -8.10 -1.66
C ILE A 33 4.05 -9.33 -2.54
N ARG A 34 3.02 -9.26 -3.37
CA ARG A 34 2.69 -10.32 -4.36
C ARG A 34 3.33 -10.05 -5.71
N HIS A 35 3.17 -8.83 -6.21
CA HIS A 35 3.76 -8.37 -7.48
C HIS A 35 4.22 -6.93 -7.35
N ALA A 36 5.23 -6.57 -8.13
CA ALA A 36 5.75 -5.22 -8.23
C ALA A 36 6.17 -4.94 -9.66
N ASP A 37 5.84 -3.75 -10.15
CA ASP A 37 6.35 -3.19 -11.38
C ASP A 37 6.81 -1.77 -11.08
N VAL A 38 8.12 -1.53 -11.15
CA VAL A 38 8.73 -0.24 -10.82
C VAL A 38 9.64 0.14 -11.97
N GLY A 39 9.28 1.21 -12.68
CA GLY A 39 10.06 1.74 -13.80
C GLY A 39 11.29 2.51 -13.34
N GLU A 40 12.16 2.86 -14.29
CA GLU A 40 13.41 3.60 -14.03
C GLU A 40 13.16 4.97 -13.37
N ASP A 41 12.06 5.64 -13.72
CA ASP A 41 11.64 6.93 -13.14
C ASP A 41 10.93 6.78 -11.78
N SER A 42 11.04 5.60 -11.15
CA SER A 42 10.41 5.21 -9.89
C SER A 42 8.87 5.24 -9.89
N SER A 43 8.24 5.60 -11.01
CA SER A 43 6.80 5.39 -11.22
C SER A 43 6.49 3.90 -11.35
N GLY A 44 5.39 3.45 -10.79
CA GLY A 44 5.07 2.02 -10.81
C GLY A 44 3.91 1.64 -9.91
N TRP A 45 3.76 0.35 -9.64
CA TRP A 45 2.76 -0.16 -8.73
C TRP A 45 3.23 -1.39 -7.97
N LEU A 46 2.63 -1.57 -6.79
CA LEU A 46 2.79 -2.74 -5.94
C LEU A 46 1.43 -3.39 -5.74
N GLU A 47 1.36 -4.71 -5.89
CA GLU A 47 0.25 -5.51 -5.39
C GLU A 47 0.64 -6.12 -4.06
N LEU A 48 -0.14 -5.80 -3.03
CA LEU A 48 0.12 -6.17 -1.65
C LEU A 48 -1.06 -6.93 -1.07
N ASP A 49 -0.77 -7.97 -0.29
CA ASP A 49 -1.68 -8.43 0.74
C ASP A 49 -1.42 -7.64 2.01
N ILE A 50 -2.49 -7.19 2.65
CA ILE A 50 -2.45 -6.47 3.92
C ILE A 50 -3.28 -7.26 4.93
N GLU A 51 -2.66 -7.62 6.04
CA GLU A 51 -3.28 -8.34 7.14
C GLU A 51 -3.23 -7.51 8.43
N GLY A 52 -4.33 -7.49 9.18
CA GLY A 52 -4.45 -6.71 10.41
C GLY A 52 -5.88 -6.65 10.91
N GLU A 53 -6.17 -5.73 11.82
CA GLU A 53 -7.54 -5.46 12.24
C GLU A 53 -8.28 -4.63 11.18
N PRO A 54 -9.57 -4.86 10.91
CA PRO A 54 -10.28 -4.21 9.80
C PRO A 54 -10.19 -2.68 9.82
N ALA A 55 -10.29 -2.07 11.01
CA ALA A 55 -10.17 -0.63 11.18
C ALA A 55 -8.76 -0.12 10.85
N THR A 56 -7.71 -0.81 11.31
CA THR A 56 -6.33 -0.39 11.06
C THR A 56 -5.92 -0.59 9.60
N ILE A 57 -6.50 -1.58 8.92
CA ILE A 57 -6.38 -1.73 7.47
C ILE A 57 -6.96 -0.51 6.76
N GLU A 58 -8.17 -0.06 7.10
CA GLU A 58 -8.75 1.12 6.45
C GLU A 58 -7.95 2.39 6.74
N GLU A 59 -7.51 2.60 7.98
CA GLU A 59 -6.67 3.74 8.35
C GLU A 59 -5.34 3.74 7.57
N ALA A 60 -4.70 2.59 7.40
CA ALA A 60 -3.48 2.45 6.61
C ALA A 60 -3.70 2.75 5.12
N LEU A 61 -4.87 2.40 4.57
CA LEU A 61 -5.22 2.69 3.18
C LEU A 61 -5.56 4.16 2.97
N GLU A 62 -6.28 4.78 3.89
CA GLU A 62 -6.52 6.24 3.89
C GLU A 62 -5.22 7.03 4.03
N PHE A 63 -4.29 6.55 4.85
CA PHE A 63 -2.94 7.10 4.94
C PHE A 63 -2.24 7.12 3.57
N CYS A 64 -2.24 6.01 2.83
CA CYS A 64 -1.69 5.97 1.47
C CYS A 64 -2.36 6.98 0.54
N ARG A 65 -3.70 7.04 0.55
CA ARG A 65 -4.47 8.02 -0.25
C ARG A 65 -4.05 9.46 0.08
N SER A 66 -3.89 9.79 1.36
CA SER A 66 -3.47 11.11 1.82
C SER A 66 -2.06 11.51 1.36
N ARG A 67 -1.21 10.53 1.05
CA ARG A 67 0.14 10.70 0.49
C ARG A 67 0.16 10.79 -1.04
N GLY A 68 -1.00 10.82 -1.69
CA GLY A 68 -1.11 10.84 -3.15
C GLY A 68 -0.91 9.46 -3.80
N VAL A 69 -0.79 8.39 -3.02
CA VAL A 69 -0.70 7.02 -3.55
C VAL A 69 -2.09 6.56 -3.94
N ARG A 70 -2.24 6.11 -5.19
CA ARG A 70 -3.52 5.57 -5.65
C ARG A 70 -3.71 4.16 -5.08
N VAL A 71 -4.85 3.94 -4.44
CA VAL A 71 -5.22 2.67 -3.81
C VAL A 71 -6.39 2.04 -4.56
N GLU A 72 -6.21 0.83 -5.06
CA GLU A 72 -7.26 0.03 -5.67
C GLU A 72 -7.39 -1.31 -4.95
N ARG A 73 -8.61 -1.66 -4.51
CA ARG A 73 -8.87 -2.98 -3.93
C ARG A 73 -9.02 -3.99 -5.06
N LEU A 74 -8.27 -5.07 -4.99
CA LEU A 74 -8.38 -6.16 -5.95
C LEU A 74 -9.41 -7.16 -5.42
N SER A 75 -10.46 -7.40 -6.21
CA SER A 75 -11.37 -8.51 -5.96
C SER A 75 -10.64 -9.80 -6.28
N SER A 76 -10.46 -10.65 -5.27
CA SER A 76 -10.16 -12.07 -5.44
C SER A 76 -11.38 -12.82 -5.96
#